data_AF-A0A7S2YU30-F1
#
_entry.id   AF-A0A7S2YU30-F1
#
_cell.length_a   1.000
_cell.length_b   1.000
_cell.length_c   1.000
_cell.angle_alpha   90.00
_cell.angle_beta   90.00
_cell.angle_gamma   90.00
#
_symmetry.space_group_name_H-M   'P 1'
#
loop_
_entity.id
_entity.type
_entity.pdbx_description
1 polymer ?
#
loop_
_entity_poly.entity_id
_entity_poly.type
_entity_poly.pdbx_seq_one_letter_code
_entity_poly.pdbx_strand_id
1 'polypeptide(L)'
;KEFAKNASIVHIDIDAAEIGKNKAVEYSVCADIGASLECLNELFETKQVEMNAPVLKEWVDDVLEQKAQKAMAYPEYEDAIAPQHAIQVLEEVTEGNAVVSTGVGQHQMWAAQWYRFAEPRRWLTS
;
A
#
# COMPACT_ATOMS: atom_id res chain seq x y z
N LYS A 1 -3.38 -18.18 11.59
CA LYS A 1 -4.01 -18.46 10.28
C LYS A 1 -5.14 -17.45 9.96
N GLU A 2 -5.08 -16.21 10.46
CA GLU A 2 -6.17 -15.20 10.34
C GLU A 2 -6.13 -14.38 9.04
N PHE A 3 -4.95 -14.22 8.44
CA PHE A 3 -4.78 -13.40 7.25
C PHE A 3 -5.41 -14.05 6.00
N ALA A 4 -6.23 -13.27 5.28
CA ALA A 4 -6.86 -13.66 4.01
C ALA A 4 -7.50 -15.06 4.05
N LYS A 5 -8.27 -15.35 5.11
CA LYS A 5 -8.89 -16.68 5.33
C LYS A 5 -9.92 -17.07 4.28
N ASN A 6 -10.70 -16.10 3.80
CA ASN A 6 -11.83 -16.30 2.90
C ASN A 6 -11.54 -15.70 1.51
N ALA A 7 -10.27 -15.73 1.09
CA ALA A 7 -9.83 -15.13 -0.16
C ALA A 7 -9.01 -16.13 -0.98
N SER A 8 -9.20 -16.14 -2.29
CA SER A 8 -8.27 -16.78 -3.23
C SER A 8 -7.02 -15.92 -3.34
N ILE A 9 -5.84 -16.55 -3.21
CA ILE A 9 -4.56 -15.85 -3.18
C ILE A 9 -3.86 -16.04 -4.53
N VAL A 10 -3.63 -14.93 -5.22
CA VAL A 10 -2.76 -14.83 -6.39
C VAL A 10 -1.43 -14.21 -5.97
N HIS A 11 -0.31 -14.88 -6.23
CA HIS A 11 1.03 -14.39 -5.87
C HIS A 11 1.93 -14.33 -7.10
N ILE A 12 2.36 -13.12 -7.45
CA ILE A 12 3.37 -12.88 -8.49
C ILE A 12 4.65 -12.47 -7.79
N ASP A 13 5.70 -13.27 -7.95
CA ASP A 13 7.01 -13.02 -7.35
C ASP A 13 8.12 -13.39 -8.32
N ILE A 14 9.21 -12.65 -8.33
CA ILE A 14 10.36 -12.99 -9.18
C ILE A 14 11.19 -14.12 -8.56
N ASP A 15 11.11 -14.28 -7.23
CA ASP A 15 11.79 -15.35 -6.50
C ASP A 15 10.81 -16.49 -6.18
N ALA A 16 11.04 -17.65 -6.81
CA ALA A 16 10.25 -18.85 -6.57
C ALA A 16 10.27 -19.31 -5.11
N ALA A 17 11.32 -18.98 -4.34
CA ALA A 17 11.43 -19.35 -2.94
C ALA A 17 10.45 -18.60 -2.03
N GLU A 18 9.93 -17.44 -2.47
CA GLU A 18 8.93 -16.67 -1.74
C GLU A 18 7.50 -17.21 -1.95
N ILE A 19 7.25 -17.82 -3.12
CA ILE A 19 5.94 -18.37 -3.48
C ILE A 19 5.60 -19.52 -2.55
N GLY A 20 4.51 -19.37 -1.79
CA GLY A 20 4.06 -20.41 -0.86
C GLY A 20 4.84 -20.46 0.47
N LYS A 21 5.88 -19.63 0.67
CA LYS A 21 6.77 -19.70 1.83
C LYS A 21 6.03 -19.51 3.16
N ASN A 22 5.24 -18.45 3.25
CA ASN A 22 4.51 -18.08 4.48
C ASN A 22 3.01 -18.38 4.39
N LYS A 23 2.46 -18.49 3.18
CA LYS A 23 1.03 -18.63 2.94
C LYS A 23 0.82 -19.45 1.67
N ALA A 24 -0.05 -20.47 1.74
CA ALA A 24 -0.44 -21.24 0.58
C ALA A 24 -1.15 -20.35 -0.45
N VAL A 25 -0.79 -20.52 -1.73
CA VAL A 25 -1.29 -19.73 -2.86
C VAL A 25 -2.18 -20.60 -3.74
N GLU A 26 -3.25 -20.03 -4.28
CA GLU A 26 -4.16 -20.70 -5.22
C GLU A 26 -3.59 -20.64 -6.64
N TYR A 27 -3.09 -19.46 -7.02
CA TYR A 27 -2.46 -19.20 -8.31
C TYR A 27 -1.14 -18.47 -8.09
N SER A 28 -0.13 -18.80 -8.89
CA SER A 28 1.16 -18.10 -8.83
C SER A 28 1.80 -17.94 -10.20
N VAL A 29 2.58 -16.86 -10.33
CA VAL A 29 3.41 -16.58 -11.50
C VAL A 29 4.80 -16.21 -11.00
N CYS A 30 5.80 -17.00 -11.38
CA CYS A 30 7.19 -16.71 -11.06
C CYS A 30 7.78 -15.80 -12.16
N ALA A 31 7.67 -14.48 -12.01
CA ALA A 31 8.07 -13.52 -13.03
C ALA A 31 8.30 -12.11 -12.46
N ASP A 32 8.90 -11.24 -13.29
CA ASP A 32 8.92 -9.81 -13.02
C ASP A 32 7.50 -9.23 -12.99
N ILE A 33 7.19 -8.43 -11.96
CA ILE A 33 5.86 -7.84 -11.78
C ILE A 33 5.54 -6.80 -12.85
N GLY A 34 6.52 -6.06 -13.36
CA GLY A 34 6.32 -5.08 -14.43
C GLY A 34 5.85 -5.77 -15.71
N ALA A 35 6.59 -6.77 -16.17
CA ALA A 35 6.21 -7.58 -17.34
C ALA A 35 4.87 -8.30 -17.14
N SER A 36 4.58 -8.76 -15.92
CA SER A 36 3.30 -9.40 -15.60
C SER A 36 2.12 -8.42 -15.70
N LEU A 37 2.29 -7.18 -15.20
CA LEU A 37 1.27 -6.14 -15.29
C LEU A 37 1.03 -5.66 -16.72
N GLU A 38 2.08 -5.55 -17.54
CA GLU A 38 1.95 -5.25 -18.98
C GLU A 38 1.07 -6.30 -19.68
N CYS A 39 1.37 -7.58 -19.48
CA CYS A 39 0.57 -8.68 -20.02
C CYS A 39 -0.88 -8.66 -19.51
N LEU A 40 -1.09 -8.39 -18.22
CA LEU A 40 -2.45 -8.27 -17.66
C LEU A 40 -3.22 -7.12 -18.32
N ASN A 41 -2.61 -5.95 -18.48
CA ASN A 41 -3.25 -4.81 -19.14
C ASN A 41 -3.64 -5.13 -20.58
N GLU A 42 -2.75 -5.75 -21.35
CA GLU A 42 -3.04 -6.20 -22.72
C GLU A 42 -4.21 -7.19 -22.74
N LEU A 43 -4.28 -8.12 -21.77
CA LEU A 43 -5.39 -9.05 -21.65
C LEU A 43 -6.72 -8.36 -21.35
N PHE A 44 -6.72 -7.35 -20.47
CA PHE A 44 -7.92 -6.56 -20.18
C PHE A 44 -8.41 -5.79 -21.43
N GLU A 45 -7.50 -5.22 -22.21
CA GLU A 45 -7.84 -4.50 -23.44
C GLU A 45 -8.34 -5.42 -24.56
N THR A 46 -7.69 -6.58 -24.73
CA THR A 46 -7.95 -7.47 -25.89
C THR A 46 -9.06 -8.48 -25.66
N LYS A 47 -9.26 -8.95 -24.42
CA LYS A 47 -10.19 -10.06 -24.13
C LYS A 47 -11.56 -9.63 -23.63
N GLN A 48 -11.89 -8.34 -23.63
CA GLN A 48 -13.15 -7.80 -23.10
C GLN A 48 -13.51 -8.45 -21.76
N VAL A 49 -12.56 -8.46 -20.81
CA VAL A 49 -12.78 -9.06 -19.51
C VAL A 49 -13.92 -8.32 -18.82
N GLU A 50 -15.09 -8.98 -18.71
CA GLU A 50 -16.24 -8.41 -18.02
C GLU A 50 -15.98 -8.37 -16.52
N MET A 51 -15.72 -7.17 -16.01
CA MET A 51 -15.67 -6.94 -14.57
C MET A 51 -17.08 -6.76 -14.03
N ASN A 52 -17.38 -7.39 -12.90
CA ASN A 52 -18.63 -7.14 -12.17
C ASN A 52 -18.57 -5.78 -11.46
N ALA A 53 -18.75 -4.71 -12.25
CA ALA A 53 -18.66 -3.33 -11.79
C ALA A 53 -19.57 -3.02 -10.58
N PRO A 54 -20.81 -3.54 -10.48
CA PRO A 54 -21.63 -3.36 -9.29
C PRO A 54 -21.00 -3.91 -8.01
N VAL A 55 -20.48 -5.15 -8.03
CA VAL A 55 -19.86 -5.77 -6.85
C VAL A 55 -18.58 -5.03 -6.45
N LEU A 56 -17.78 -4.62 -7.44
CA LEU A 56 -16.58 -3.82 -7.17
C LEU A 56 -16.91 -2.47 -6.57
N LYS A 57 -17.98 -1.82 -7.05
CA LYS A 57 -18.41 -0.54 -6.50
C LYS A 57 -18.84 -0.66 -5.05
N GLU A 58 -19.67 -1.65 -4.71
CA GLU A 58 -20.09 -1.91 -3.32
C GLU A 58 -18.88 -2.11 -2.40
N TRP A 59 -17.94 -2.96 -2.80
CA TRP A 59 -16.71 -3.17 -2.05
C TRP A 59 -15.86 -1.90 -1.89
N VAL A 60 -15.70 -1.12 -2.97
CA VAL A 60 -14.94 0.14 -2.92
C VAL A 60 -15.61 1.14 -1.98
N ASP A 61 -16.94 1.25 -2.01
CA ASP A 61 -17.70 2.14 -1.13
C ASP A 61 -17.50 1.74 0.35
N ASP A 62 -17.58 0.45 0.68
CA ASP A 62 -17.34 -0.07 2.04
C ASP A 62 -15.92 0.26 2.55
N VAL A 63 -14.90 0.11 1.71
CA VAL A 63 -13.51 0.43 2.06
C VAL A 63 -13.33 1.93 2.26
N LEU A 64 -13.97 2.76 1.43
CA LEU A 64 -13.94 4.21 1.56
C LEU A 64 -14.67 4.69 2.82
N GLU A 65 -15.77 4.06 3.21
CA GLU A 65 -16.46 4.34 4.47
C GLU A 65 -15.54 4.05 5.67
N GLN A 66 -14.88 2.90 5.68
CA GLN A 66 -13.91 2.56 6.73
C GLN A 66 -12.74 3.56 6.77
N LYS A 67 -12.24 3.98 5.60
CA LYS A 67 -11.19 5.00 5.51
C LYS A 67 -11.67 6.35 6.06
N ALA A 68 -12.93 6.71 5.87
CA ALA A 68 -13.52 7.95 6.34
C ALA A 68 -13.64 8.03 7.88
N GLN A 69 -13.61 6.90 8.58
CA GLN A 69 -13.62 6.86 10.05
C GLN A 69 -12.32 7.40 10.68
N LYS A 70 -11.30 7.77 9.87
CA LYS A 70 -10.06 8.45 10.28
C LYS A 70 -9.41 7.85 11.53
N ALA A 71 -9.18 6.54 11.54
CA ALA A 71 -8.53 5.85 12.65
C ALA A 71 -7.10 6.33 12.95
N MET A 72 -6.46 7.03 12.01
CA MET A 72 -5.14 7.63 12.20
C MET A 72 -5.29 9.05 12.75
N ALA A 73 -5.17 9.17 14.07
CA ALA A 73 -5.15 10.45 14.80
C ALA A 73 -3.96 10.48 15.76
N TYR A 74 -3.47 11.68 16.06
CA TYR A 74 -2.47 11.92 17.11
C TYR A 74 -2.96 13.05 18.01
N PRO A 75 -2.59 13.04 19.31
CA PRO A 75 -2.94 14.11 20.23
C PRO A 75 -2.23 15.42 19.86
N GLU A 76 -2.91 16.53 20.08
CA GLU A 76 -2.31 17.85 20.11
C GLU A 76 -1.83 18.16 21.53
N TYR A 77 -0.70 18.86 21.65
CA TYR A 77 -0.12 19.25 22.93
C TYR A 77 0.04 20.78 22.95
N GLU A 78 -0.27 21.42 24.08
CA GLU A 78 -0.16 22.88 24.22
C GLU A 78 1.30 23.35 24.21
N ASP A 79 2.20 22.61 24.89
CA ASP A 79 3.61 22.98 25.10
C ASP A 79 4.61 22.04 24.41
N ALA A 80 4.15 21.20 23.47
CA ALA A 80 5.02 20.24 22.78
C ALA A 80 4.60 20.01 21.31
N ILE A 81 5.56 19.60 20.48
CA ILE A 81 5.30 19.24 19.09
C ILE A 81 5.02 17.75 19.01
N ALA A 82 3.85 17.38 18.49
CA ALA A 82 3.58 15.99 18.13
C ALA A 82 4.50 15.59 16.95
N PRO A 83 5.29 14.50 17.05
CA PRO A 83 6.23 14.12 16.00
C PRO A 83 5.53 13.80 14.67
N GLN A 84 4.31 13.28 14.73
CA GLN A 84 3.45 13.09 13.55
C GLN A 84 3.13 14.42 12.86
N HIS A 85 2.84 15.47 13.64
CA HIS A 85 2.57 16.81 13.11
C HIS A 85 3.80 17.39 12.40
N ALA A 86 4.99 17.23 12.98
CA ALA A 86 6.23 17.69 12.34
C ALA A 86 6.45 17.03 10.97
N ILE A 87 6.14 15.74 10.84
CA ILE A 87 6.24 15.00 9.57
C ILE A 87 5.16 15.44 8.58
N GLN A 88 3.94 15.69 9.05
CA GLN A 88 2.85 16.18 8.19
C GLN A 88 3.18 17.58 7.64
N VAL A 89 3.68 18.49 8.48
CA VAL A 89 4.14 19.80 8.02
C VAL A 89 5.28 19.67 7.00
N LEU A 90 6.21 18.73 7.22
CA LEU A 90 7.27 18.44 6.24
C LEU A 90 6.68 17.97 4.91
N GLU A 91 5.66 17.10 4.92
CA GLU A 91 4.96 16.67 3.71
C GLU A 91 4.26 17.84 2.99
N GLU A 92 3.57 18.69 3.74
CA GLU A 92 2.84 19.84 3.19
C GLU A 92 3.79 20.83 2.49
N VAL A 93 4.93 21.18 3.11
CA VAL A 93 5.88 22.13 2.52
C VAL A 93 6.72 21.55 1.38
N THR A 94 6.84 20.23 1.31
CA THR A 94 7.58 19.55 0.23
C THR A 94 6.66 18.97 -0.84
N GLU A 95 5.34 19.08 -0.66
CA GLU A 95 4.31 18.52 -1.53
C GLU A 95 4.51 17.02 -1.81
N GLY A 96 5.03 16.27 -0.82
CA GLY A 96 5.34 14.84 -0.97
C GLY A 96 6.50 14.52 -1.93
N ASN A 97 7.28 15.54 -2.32
CA ASN A 97 8.36 15.41 -3.30
C ASN A 97 9.76 15.21 -2.73
N ALA A 98 9.93 15.25 -1.40
CA ALA A 98 11.22 14.99 -0.79
C ALA A 98 11.57 13.49 -0.80
N VAL A 99 12.88 13.22 -0.88
CA VAL A 99 13.44 11.90 -0.55
C VAL A 99 13.64 11.85 0.95
N VAL A 100 12.98 10.90 1.62
CA VAL A 100 13.04 10.72 3.07
C VAL A 100 13.74 9.41 3.39
N SER A 101 14.79 9.51 4.22
CA SER A 101 15.46 8.36 4.83
C SER A 101 15.26 8.36 6.34
N THR A 102 15.10 7.18 6.95
CA THR A 102 14.94 7.06 8.41
C THR A 102 15.89 6.04 9.04
N GLY A 103 16.22 6.23 10.32
CA GLY A 103 16.64 5.11 11.17
C GLY A 103 15.47 4.17 11.49
N VAL A 104 15.68 3.20 12.38
CA VAL A 104 14.63 2.25 12.83
C VAL A 104 14.06 2.69 14.18
N GLY A 105 12.73 2.73 14.31
CA GLY A 105 12.05 3.13 15.54
C GLY A 105 10.65 3.70 15.31
N GLN A 106 10.09 4.36 16.33
CA GLN A 106 8.76 4.98 16.21
C GLN A 106 8.69 6.04 15.12
N HIS A 107 9.75 6.82 14.93
CA HIS A 107 9.85 7.84 13.88
C HIS A 107 9.79 7.25 12.47
N GLN A 108 10.27 6.02 12.27
CA GLN A 108 10.13 5.28 11.00
C GLN A 108 8.66 5.03 10.68
N MET A 109 7.90 4.58 11.69
CA MET A 109 6.47 4.30 11.53
C MET A 109 5.68 5.59 11.32
N TRP A 110 5.99 6.66 12.05
CA TRP A 110 5.35 7.95 11.83
C TRP A 110 5.65 8.52 10.45
N ALA A 111 6.88 8.37 9.94
CA ALA A 111 7.22 8.80 8.58
C ALA A 111 6.41 8.03 7.53
N ALA A 112 6.32 6.70 7.65
CA ALA A 112 5.51 5.87 6.75
C ALA A 112 3.99 6.18 6.84
N GLN A 113 3.52 6.62 8.01
CA GLN A 113 2.11 6.91 8.26
C GLN A 113 1.69 8.32 7.83
N TRP A 114 2.55 9.33 8.03
CA TRP A 114 2.18 10.74 7.94
C TRP A 114 2.85 11.50 6.79
N TYR A 115 3.81 10.88 6.08
CA TYR A 115 4.38 11.43 4.85
C TYR A 115 3.84 10.69 3.63
N ARG A 116 3.09 11.39 2.76
CA ARG A 116 2.55 10.85 1.50
C ARG A 116 3.59 10.99 0.38
N PHE A 117 4.24 9.89 0.03
CA PHE A 117 5.21 9.84 -1.05
C PHE A 117 4.51 9.82 -2.41
N ALA A 118 4.78 10.82 -3.27
CA ALA A 118 4.14 10.88 -4.58
C ALA A 118 4.71 9.86 -5.60
N GLU A 119 5.93 9.36 -5.38
CA GLU A 119 6.57 8.38 -6.28
C GLU A 119 7.40 7.34 -5.52
N PRO A 120 7.65 6.16 -6.13
CA PRO A 120 8.62 5.18 -5.62
C PRO A 120 10.02 5.77 -5.44
N ARG A 121 10.89 5.09 -4.67
CA ARG A 121 12.29 5.49 -4.39
C ARG A 121 12.46 6.80 -3.59
N ARG A 122 11.35 7.39 -3.11
CA ARG A 122 11.37 8.53 -2.18
C ARG A 122 11.29 8.13 -0.71
N TRP A 123 10.90 6.88 -0.44
CA TRP A 123 10.92 6.29 0.89
C TRP A 123 12.10 5.32 1.01
N LEU A 124 13.13 5.70 1.78
CA LEU A 124 14.35 4.92 1.96
C LEU A 124 14.44 4.47 3.42
N THR A 125 14.16 3.19 3.69
CA THR A 125 14.14 2.67 5.05
C THR A 125 14.71 1.26 5.12
N SER A 126 15.22 0.89 6.28
CA SER A 126 15.79 -0.43 6.56
C SER A 126 14.77 -1.37 7.21
#